data_AF-A0AAV0NBM6-F1
#
_entry.id   AF-A0AAV0NBM6-F1
#
_cell.length_a   1.000
_cell.length_b   1.000
_cell.length_c   1.000
_cell.angle_alpha   90.00
_cell.angle_beta   90.00
_cell.angle_gamma   90.00
#
_symmetry.space_group_name_H-M   'P 1'
#
loop_
_entity.id
_entity.type
_entity.pdbx_description
1 polymer ?
#
loop_
_entity_poly.entity_id
_entity_poly.type
_entity_poly.pdbx_seq_one_letter_code
_entity_poly.pdbx_strand_id
1 'polypeptide(L)'
;MNDRYISISAGEEFSDKRNFTVDFFGHRIITTVTSTPAVAREWLYGLLRFHRPRRYKLVVGLGVQWRPPYANTAATLQLCIGTRCLIFQLLHADFAPRILERVLADPTITFVGVWNQNDARLLQSSQHQLQVAKLLDLRYIAAASRGLSTTSSMEALADGVLGYPGVHKPN
;
A
#
# COMPACT_ATOMS: atom_id res chain seq x y z
N MET A 1 2.98 -9.49 16.94
CA MET A 1 3.64 -8.29 16.40
C MET A 1 4.78 -7.94 17.35
N ASN A 2 5.86 -7.30 16.90
CA ASN A 2 6.94 -6.88 17.82
C ASN A 2 6.48 -5.62 18.55
N ASP A 3 5.62 -5.80 19.55
CA ASP A 3 4.89 -4.72 20.22
C ASP A 3 5.82 -3.73 20.95
N ARG A 4 7.11 -4.08 21.09
CA ARG A 4 8.16 -3.18 21.60
C ARG A 4 8.61 -2.13 20.59
N TYR A 5 8.58 -2.44 19.30
CA TYR A 5 9.07 -1.56 18.23
C TYR A 5 8.00 -1.22 17.19
N ILE A 6 6.82 -1.80 17.30
CA ILE A 6 5.68 -1.54 16.43
C ILE A 6 4.50 -1.18 17.32
N SER A 7 3.97 0.03 17.14
CA SER A 7 2.77 0.46 17.85
C SER A 7 1.82 1.21 16.92
N ILE A 8 0.54 1.18 17.25
CA ILE A 8 -0.50 1.88 16.49
C ILE A 8 -1.22 2.80 17.46
N SER A 9 -1.33 4.07 17.10
CA SER A 9 -2.14 5.05 17.82
C SER A 9 -3.21 5.61 16.89
N ALA A 10 -4.44 5.67 17.39
CA ALA A 10 -5.52 6.36 16.70
C ALA A 10 -5.26 7.87 16.75
N GLY A 11 -5.39 8.53 15.61
CA GLY A 11 -5.42 9.98 15.49
C GLY A 11 -6.84 10.49 15.41
N GLU A 12 -7.01 11.64 14.77
CA GLU A 12 -8.33 12.24 14.54
C GLU A 12 -9.24 11.31 13.71
N GLU A 13 -10.47 11.16 14.20
CA GLU A 13 -11.56 10.46 13.54
C GLU A 13 -12.56 11.48 13.01
N PHE A 14 -12.84 11.39 11.72
CA PHE A 14 -13.82 12.18 11.01
C PHE A 14 -14.89 11.24 10.46
N SER A 15 -16.05 11.80 10.10
CA SER A 15 -17.14 11.00 9.50
C SER A 15 -16.74 10.30 8.19
N ASP A 16 -15.73 10.81 7.49
CA ASP A 16 -15.29 10.35 6.17
C ASP A 16 -13.92 9.64 6.18
N LYS A 17 -13.16 9.70 7.29
CA LYS A 17 -11.83 9.07 7.40
C LYS A 17 -11.40 8.88 8.84
N ARG A 18 -10.50 7.92 9.04
CA ARG A 18 -9.77 7.72 10.29
C ARG A 18 -8.29 7.83 10.02
N ASN A 19 -7.57 8.56 10.86
CA ASN A 19 -6.13 8.64 10.80
C ASN A 19 -5.50 7.78 11.89
N PHE A 20 -4.40 7.12 11.56
CA PHE A 20 -3.59 6.35 12.49
C PHE A 20 -2.14 6.77 12.34
N THR A 21 -1.41 6.77 13.45
CA THR A 21 0.05 6.80 13.41
C THR A 21 0.56 5.41 13.78
N VAL A 22 1.28 4.79 12.85
CA VAL A 22 2.04 3.57 13.10
C VAL A 22 3.46 3.99 13.41
N ASP A 23 3.95 3.71 14.60
CA ASP A 23 5.39 3.73 14.87
C ASP A 23 5.97 2.39 14.44
N PHE A 24 6.94 2.41 13.54
CA PHE A 24 7.62 1.23 13.04
C PHE A 24 9.13 1.42 13.19
N PHE A 25 9.71 0.84 14.24
CA PHE A 25 11.12 0.98 14.60
C PHE A 25 11.55 2.46 14.72
N GLY A 26 10.72 3.30 15.35
CA GLY A 26 10.96 4.74 15.50
C GLY A 26 10.62 5.57 14.25
N HIS A 27 10.20 4.93 13.16
CA HIS A 27 9.69 5.61 11.98
C HIS A 27 8.18 5.80 12.09
N ARG A 28 7.76 7.07 12.19
CA ARG A 28 6.35 7.43 12.25
C ARG A 28 5.73 7.41 10.85
N ILE A 29 4.76 6.52 10.65
CA ILE A 29 3.99 6.38 9.43
C ILE A 29 2.57 6.88 9.68
N ILE A 30 2.14 7.87 8.90
CA ILE A 30 0.79 8.44 8.96
C ILE A 30 -0.09 7.70 7.97
N THR A 31 -1.14 7.05 8.47
CA THR A 31 -2.04 6.22 7.68
C THR A 31 -3.44 6.82 7.71
N THR A 32 -3.98 7.13 6.53
CA THR A 32 -5.39 7.54 6.36
C THR A 32 -6.19 6.33 5.89
N VAL A 33 -7.25 5.98 6.62
CA VAL A 33 -8.22 4.94 6.26
C VAL A 33 -9.53 5.59 5.86
N THR A 34 -10.03 5.28 4.67
CA THR A 34 -11.27 5.89 4.16
C THR A 34 -11.94 5.00 3.11
N SER A 35 -13.27 5.08 3.02
CA SER A 35 -14.04 4.63 1.86
C SER A 35 -14.54 5.80 1.00
N THR A 36 -14.31 7.04 1.44
CA THR A 36 -14.82 8.25 0.80
C THR A 36 -13.94 8.64 -0.39
N PRO A 37 -14.48 8.69 -1.62
CA PRO A 37 -13.68 8.98 -2.82
C PRO A 37 -13.03 10.36 -2.81
N ALA A 38 -13.66 11.36 -2.18
CA ALA A 38 -13.12 12.70 -2.04
C ALA A 38 -11.83 12.72 -1.20
N VAL A 39 -11.80 12.00 -0.08
CA VAL A 39 -10.61 11.88 0.78
C VAL A 39 -9.47 11.19 0.02
N ALA A 40 -9.76 10.07 -0.65
CA ALA A 40 -8.76 9.37 -1.46
C ALA A 40 -8.21 10.25 -2.59
N ARG A 41 -9.08 11.02 -3.25
CA ARG A 41 -8.71 12.00 -4.29
C ARG A 41 -7.77 13.06 -3.72
N GLU A 42 -8.10 13.67 -2.58
CA GLU A 42 -7.27 14.69 -1.95
C GLU A 42 -5.90 14.15 -1.55
N TRP A 43 -5.87 12.94 -0.96
CA TRP A 43 -4.62 12.27 -0.60
C TRP A 43 -3.70 12.06 -1.82
N LEU A 44 -4.27 11.61 -2.94
CA LEU A 44 -3.53 11.40 -4.20
C LEU A 44 -3.02 12.70 -4.83
N TYR A 45 -3.81 13.77 -4.82
CA TYR A 45 -3.33 15.08 -5.25
C TYR A 45 -2.21 15.61 -4.36
N GLY A 46 -2.33 15.42 -3.04
CA GLY A 46 -1.27 15.68 -2.08
C GLY A 46 0.01 14.96 -2.47
N LEU A 47 -0.05 13.64 -2.66
CA LEU A 47 1.06 12.80 -3.10
C LEU A 47 1.71 13.37 -4.37
N LEU A 48 0.94 13.62 -5.43
CA LEU A 48 1.48 14.11 -6.70
C LEU A 48 2.06 15.53 -6.63
N ARG A 49 1.61 16.34 -5.68
CA ARG A 49 2.14 17.69 -5.41
C ARG A 49 3.45 17.61 -4.64
N PHE A 50 3.50 16.85 -3.55
CA PHE A 50 4.71 16.70 -2.72
C PHE A 50 5.85 16.03 -3.49
N HIS A 51 5.54 15.10 -4.38
CA HIS A 51 6.54 14.38 -5.17
C HIS A 51 6.73 14.95 -6.59
N ARG A 52 6.25 16.17 -6.87
CA ARG A 52 6.43 16.85 -8.16
C ARG A 52 7.89 16.84 -8.67
N PRO A 53 8.92 17.08 -7.82
CA PRO A 53 10.31 17.09 -8.28
C PRO A 53 10.84 15.73 -8.78
N ARG A 54 10.16 14.62 -8.44
CA ARG A 54 10.58 13.24 -8.78
C ARG A 54 9.53 12.46 -9.57
N ARG A 55 8.61 13.14 -10.26
CA ARG A 55 7.47 12.48 -10.94
C ARG A 55 7.87 11.34 -11.87
N TYR A 56 9.03 11.41 -12.51
CA TYR A 56 9.49 10.42 -13.47
C TYR A 56 10.13 9.15 -12.85
N LYS A 57 10.22 9.06 -11.50
CA LYS A 57 10.78 7.89 -10.78
C LYS A 57 10.07 7.66 -9.45
N LEU A 58 8.74 7.75 -9.43
CA LEU A 58 8.00 7.52 -8.20
C LEU A 58 7.94 6.02 -7.89
N VAL A 59 8.30 5.64 -6.67
CA VAL A 59 8.11 4.28 -6.15
C VAL A 59 7.05 4.33 -5.06
N VAL A 60 6.02 3.51 -5.22
CA VAL A 60 4.87 3.46 -4.31
C VAL A 60 4.67 2.02 -3.84
N GLY A 61 4.67 1.81 -2.53
CA GLY A 61 4.26 0.53 -1.95
C GLY A 61 2.77 0.29 -2.24
N LEU A 62 2.45 -0.87 -2.79
CA LEU A 62 1.09 -1.28 -3.10
C LEU A 62 0.78 -2.58 -2.35
N GLY A 63 -0.38 -2.60 -1.69
CA GLY A 63 -0.96 -3.80 -1.10
C GLY A 63 -2.41 -3.92 -1.50
N VAL A 64 -2.88 -5.17 -1.60
CA VAL A 64 -4.29 -5.48 -1.80
C VAL A 64 -4.69 -6.55 -0.79
N GLN A 65 -5.85 -6.37 -0.16
CA GLN A 65 -6.47 -7.42 0.64
C GLN A 65 -7.84 -7.74 0.08
N TRP A 66 -8.24 -9.00 0.17
CA TRP A 66 -9.59 -9.51 -0.13
C TRP A 66 -10.23 -10.03 1.16
N ARG A 67 -11.55 -10.19 1.16
CA ARG A 67 -12.29 -10.70 2.33
C ARG A 67 -13.40 -11.65 1.88
N PRO A 68 -13.56 -12.84 2.49
CA PRO A 68 -14.72 -13.71 2.25
C PRO A 68 -16.06 -12.98 2.52
N PRO A 69 -17.13 -13.25 1.75
CA PRO A 69 -17.23 -14.23 0.65
C PRO A 69 -16.59 -13.74 -0.67
N TYR A 70 -16.11 -12.51 -0.72
CA TYR A 70 -15.57 -11.83 -1.90
C TYR A 70 -14.09 -12.20 -2.14
N ALA A 71 -13.77 -13.49 -2.28
CA ALA A 71 -12.40 -13.97 -2.43
C ALA A 71 -11.75 -13.62 -3.80
N ASN A 72 -12.57 -13.20 -4.77
CA ASN A 72 -12.12 -12.91 -6.14
C ASN A 72 -12.07 -11.41 -6.46
N THR A 73 -12.15 -10.54 -5.44
CA THR A 73 -12.13 -9.09 -5.65
C THR A 73 -11.40 -8.35 -4.53
N ALA A 74 -10.77 -7.23 -4.87
CA ALA A 74 -10.07 -6.38 -3.93
C ALA A 74 -11.04 -5.75 -2.91
N ALA A 75 -10.83 -6.04 -1.63
CA ALA A 75 -11.57 -5.44 -0.51
C ALA A 75 -11.00 -4.08 -0.10
N THR A 76 -9.68 -3.97 -0.09
CA THR A 76 -8.95 -2.74 0.22
C THR A 76 -7.76 -2.60 -0.71
N LEU A 77 -7.40 -1.36 -1.02
CA LEU A 77 -6.16 -0.98 -1.68
C LEU A 77 -5.32 -0.16 -0.71
N GLN A 78 -4.08 -0.57 -0.47
CA GLN A 78 -3.10 0.20 0.28
C GLN A 78 -2.09 0.84 -0.67
N LEU A 79 -1.83 2.14 -0.49
CA LEU A 79 -0.78 2.88 -1.18
C LEU A 79 0.10 3.56 -0.15
N CYS A 80 1.41 3.31 -0.18
CA CYS A 80 2.37 3.89 0.74
C CYS A 80 3.52 4.56 0.01
N ILE A 81 3.85 5.80 0.39
CA ILE A 81 5.01 6.52 -0.11
C ILE A 81 5.69 7.30 1.02
N GLY A 82 6.99 7.05 1.21
CA GLY A 82 7.71 7.56 2.37
C GLY A 82 7.01 7.14 3.66
N THR A 83 6.63 8.13 4.47
CA THR A 83 5.94 7.93 5.76
C THR A 83 4.43 8.15 5.69
N ARG A 84 3.83 8.13 4.50
CA ARG A 84 2.38 8.33 4.32
C ARG A 84 1.75 7.14 3.62
N CYS A 85 0.66 6.65 4.20
CA CYS A 85 -0.13 5.56 3.64
C CYS A 85 -1.60 5.96 3.50
N LEU A 86 -2.24 5.45 2.45
CA LEU A 86 -3.67 5.45 2.23
C LEU A 86 -4.14 4.00 2.27
N ILE A 87 -5.17 3.72 3.06
CA ILE A 87 -5.96 2.48 2.98
C ILE A 87 -7.33 2.88 2.45
N PHE A 88 -7.56 2.59 1.17
CA PHE A 88 -8.83 2.85 0.51
C PHE A 88 -9.70 1.59 0.55
N GLN A 89 -10.85 1.69 1.23
CA GLN A 89 -11.77 0.57 1.46
C GLN A 89 -12.70 0.37 0.25
N LEU A 90 -12.18 -0.27 -0.81
CA LEU A 90 -12.83 -0.45 -2.11
C LEU A 90 -14.24 -1.04 -2.05
N LEU A 91 -14.52 -1.98 -1.13
CA LEU A 91 -15.87 -2.56 -0.97
C LEU A 91 -16.91 -1.58 -0.43
N HIS A 92 -16.47 -0.54 0.25
CA HIS A 92 -17.34 0.45 0.90
C HIS A 92 -17.36 1.78 0.15
N ALA A 93 -16.63 1.88 -0.97
CA ALA A 93 -16.56 3.08 -1.78
C ALA A 93 -17.55 2.99 -2.93
N ASP A 94 -18.37 4.02 -3.12
CA ASP A 94 -19.35 4.09 -4.21
C ASP A 94 -18.69 4.11 -5.59
N PHE A 95 -17.49 4.69 -5.69
CA PHE A 95 -16.69 4.74 -6.91
C PHE A 95 -15.21 4.96 -6.59
N ALA A 96 -14.33 4.56 -7.49
CA ALA A 96 -12.93 4.98 -7.46
C ALA A 96 -12.77 6.39 -8.05
N PRO A 97 -12.04 7.31 -7.40
CA PRO A 97 -11.83 8.63 -7.99
C PRO A 97 -10.93 8.50 -9.23
N ARG A 98 -11.27 9.17 -10.34
CA ARG A 98 -10.52 9.12 -11.63
C ARG A 98 -9.00 9.35 -11.51
N ILE A 99 -8.56 10.09 -10.48
CA ILE A 99 -7.13 10.30 -10.25
C ILE A 99 -6.42 9.01 -9.79
N LEU A 100 -7.11 8.13 -9.07
CA LEU A 100 -6.59 6.81 -8.68
C LEU A 100 -6.32 5.94 -9.90
N GLU A 101 -7.29 5.84 -10.82
CA GLU A 101 -7.12 5.12 -12.09
C GLU A 101 -5.91 5.64 -12.87
N ARG A 102 -5.81 6.97 -13.01
CA ARG A 102 -4.67 7.61 -13.70
C ARG A 102 -3.34 7.30 -13.04
N VAL A 103 -3.27 7.33 -11.71
CA VAL A 103 -2.04 7.05 -10.95
C VAL A 103 -1.63 5.59 -11.09
N LEU A 104 -2.58 4.65 -10.98
CA LEU A 104 -2.28 3.22 -11.12
C LEU A 104 -1.88 2.86 -12.57
N ALA A 105 -2.48 3.51 -13.55
CA ALA A 105 -2.19 3.30 -14.97
C ALA A 105 -0.98 4.10 -15.49
N ASP A 106 -0.34 4.94 -14.66
CA ASP A 106 0.82 5.74 -15.08
C ASP A 106 2.08 4.86 -15.16
N PRO A 107 2.65 4.63 -16.36
CA PRO A 107 3.83 3.78 -16.52
C PRO A 107 5.12 4.39 -15.92
N THR A 108 5.10 5.68 -15.58
CA THR A 108 6.22 6.38 -14.94
C THR A 108 6.27 6.14 -13.42
N ILE A 109 5.21 5.58 -12.84
CA ILE A 109 5.12 5.19 -11.44
C ILE A 109 5.39 3.69 -11.33
N THR A 110 6.31 3.31 -10.45
CA THR A 110 6.59 1.90 -10.16
C THR A 110 5.94 1.53 -8.84
N PHE A 111 4.98 0.62 -8.89
CA PHE A 111 4.39 0.03 -7.69
C PHE A 111 5.20 -1.19 -7.26
N VAL A 112 5.34 -1.37 -5.94
CA VAL A 112 6.08 -2.49 -5.36
C VAL A 112 5.26 -3.18 -4.29
N GLY A 113 5.27 -4.51 -4.29
CA GLY A 113 4.59 -5.34 -3.29
C GLY A 113 5.42 -6.57 -2.94
N VAL A 114 4.86 -7.46 -2.12
CA VAL A 114 5.46 -8.76 -1.76
C VAL A 114 4.37 -9.81 -1.91
N TRP A 115 4.61 -10.86 -2.69
CA TRP A 115 3.61 -11.91 -2.99
C TRP A 115 2.35 -11.33 -3.67
N ASN A 116 2.56 -10.43 -4.61
CA ASN A 116 1.52 -9.60 -5.23
C ASN A 116 1.05 -10.12 -6.60
N GLN A 117 1.26 -11.40 -6.92
CA GLN A 117 0.88 -11.96 -8.23
C GLN A 117 -0.63 -11.84 -8.51
N ASN A 118 -1.44 -11.84 -7.45
CA ASN A 118 -2.88 -11.74 -7.55
C ASN A 118 -3.40 -10.29 -7.44
N ASP A 119 -2.59 -9.34 -6.99
CA ASP A 119 -3.06 -7.99 -6.66
C ASP A 119 -3.63 -7.27 -7.88
N ALA A 120 -2.92 -7.32 -9.01
CA ALA A 120 -3.39 -6.72 -10.26
C ALA A 120 -4.71 -7.37 -10.73
N ARG A 121 -4.82 -8.70 -10.62
CA ARG A 121 -6.04 -9.44 -10.98
C ARG A 121 -7.21 -9.07 -10.05
N LEU A 122 -6.98 -9.01 -8.75
CA LEU A 122 -8.01 -8.67 -7.76
C LEU A 122 -8.52 -7.22 -7.94
N LEU A 123 -7.63 -6.29 -8.27
CA LEU A 123 -7.98 -4.91 -8.59
C LEU A 123 -8.80 -4.83 -9.88
N GLN A 124 -8.39 -5.55 -10.92
CA GLN A 124 -9.11 -5.60 -12.19
C GLN A 124 -10.49 -6.26 -12.06
N SER A 125 -10.61 -7.32 -11.24
CA SER A 125 -11.87 -8.00 -10.94
C SER A 125 -12.76 -7.26 -9.92
N SER A 126 -12.34 -6.10 -9.42
CA SER A 126 -13.18 -5.27 -8.58
C SER A 126 -14.27 -4.53 -9.36
N GLN A 127 -15.33 -4.13 -8.65
CA GLN A 127 -16.38 -3.27 -9.22
C GLN A 127 -15.83 -1.96 -9.82
N HIS A 128 -14.63 -1.56 -9.40
CA HIS A 128 -13.93 -0.37 -9.85
C HIS A 128 -12.96 -0.63 -11.02
N GLN A 129 -12.75 -1.90 -11.40
CA GLN A 129 -11.95 -2.33 -12.57
C GLN A 129 -10.55 -1.68 -12.69
N LEU A 130 -9.88 -1.51 -11.54
CA LEU A 130 -8.62 -0.78 -11.46
C LEU A 130 -7.48 -1.58 -12.10
N GLN A 131 -6.67 -0.90 -12.92
CA GLN A 131 -5.52 -1.49 -13.61
C GLN A 131 -4.22 -0.87 -13.14
N VAL A 132 -3.20 -1.69 -12.88
CA VAL A 132 -1.87 -1.24 -12.45
C VAL A 132 -0.89 -1.46 -13.60
N ALA A 133 -0.30 -0.38 -14.11
CA ALA A 133 0.58 -0.45 -15.28
C ALA A 133 1.91 -1.15 -14.97
N LYS A 134 2.48 -0.92 -13.78
CA LYS A 134 3.79 -1.45 -13.39
C LYS A 134 3.82 -1.83 -11.91
N LEU A 135 3.72 -3.12 -11.64
CA LEU A 135 3.76 -3.71 -10.30
C LEU A 135 4.90 -4.72 -10.21
N LEU A 136 5.88 -4.47 -9.35
CA LEU A 136 7.04 -5.34 -9.14
C LEU A 136 6.93 -6.07 -7.79
N ASP A 137 7.43 -7.30 -7.74
CA ASP A 137 7.58 -8.04 -6.49
C ASP A 137 9.00 -7.82 -5.93
N LEU A 138 9.06 -7.29 -4.71
CA LEU A 138 10.33 -6.96 -4.04
C LEU A 138 11.20 -8.20 -3.78
N ARG A 139 10.64 -9.40 -3.74
CA ARG A 139 11.43 -10.63 -3.50
C ARG A 139 12.47 -10.87 -4.58
N TYR A 140 12.12 -10.63 -5.84
CA TYR A 140 13.07 -10.80 -6.95
C TYR A 140 14.17 -9.73 -6.92
N ILE A 141 13.82 -8.50 -6.53
CA ILE A 141 14.78 -7.41 -6.40
C ILE A 141 15.74 -7.68 -5.24
N ALA A 142 15.21 -8.14 -4.10
CA ALA A 142 16.00 -8.49 -2.93
C ALA A 142 16.92 -9.70 -3.20
N ALA A 143 16.44 -10.70 -3.94
CA ALA A 143 17.28 -11.81 -4.38
C ALA A 143 18.45 -11.33 -5.26
N ALA A 144 18.17 -10.50 -6.27
CA ALA A 144 19.19 -10.01 -7.19
C ALA A 144 20.20 -9.06 -6.53
N SER A 145 19.77 -8.22 -5.58
CA SER A 145 20.61 -7.15 -5.01
C SER A 145 21.25 -7.52 -3.66
N ARG A 146 20.69 -8.48 -2.92
CA ARG A 146 21.13 -8.85 -1.56
C ARG A 146 21.36 -10.35 -1.39
N GLY A 147 21.14 -11.17 -2.43
CA GLY A 147 21.31 -12.63 -2.35
C GLY A 147 20.25 -13.34 -1.50
N LEU A 148 19.12 -12.68 -1.23
CA LEU A 148 18.01 -13.29 -0.49
C LEU A 148 17.23 -14.32 -1.34
N SER A 149 16.41 -15.14 -0.69
CA SER A 149 15.57 -16.10 -1.40
C SER A 149 14.42 -15.40 -2.14
N THR A 150 14.07 -15.87 -3.34
CA THR A 150 12.85 -15.45 -4.03
C THR A 150 11.58 -15.93 -3.32
N THR A 151 11.70 -16.88 -2.39
CA THR A 151 10.62 -17.36 -1.52
C THR A 151 10.56 -16.65 -0.17
N SER A 152 11.39 -15.63 0.06
CA SER A 152 11.39 -14.88 1.33
C SER A 152 10.01 -14.34 1.69
N SER A 153 9.66 -14.48 2.97
CA SER A 153 8.47 -13.85 3.54
C SER A 153 8.67 -12.34 3.69
N MET A 154 7.59 -11.62 4.00
CA MET A 154 7.67 -10.18 4.27
C MET A 154 8.52 -9.90 5.53
N GLU A 155 8.42 -10.80 6.51
CA GLU A 155 9.18 -10.79 7.75
C GLU A 155 10.68 -10.98 7.48
N ALA A 156 11.04 -11.96 6.65
CA ALA A 156 12.43 -12.19 6.26
C ALA A 156 13.01 -11.03 5.44
N LEU A 157 12.18 -10.38 4.61
CA LEU A 157 12.59 -9.17 3.89
C LEU A 157 12.79 -7.98 4.83
N ALA A 158 11.91 -7.79 5.83
CA ALA A 158 12.05 -6.71 6.81
C ALA A 158 13.35 -6.86 7.60
N ASP A 159 13.68 -8.08 8.03
CA ASP A 159 14.95 -8.37 8.71
C ASP A 159 16.15 -8.21 7.74
N GLY A 160 16.18 -8.99 6.66
CA GLY A 160 17.34 -9.05 5.75
C GLY A 160 17.60 -7.80 4.91
N VAL A 161 16.61 -6.92 4.71
CA VAL A 161 16.76 -5.69 3.92
C VAL A 161 16.85 -4.45 4.79
N LEU A 162 16.02 -4.35 5.83
CA LEU A 162 15.90 -3.16 6.68
C LEU A 162 16.59 -3.30 8.04
N GLY A 163 16.95 -4.51 8.45
CA GLY A 163 17.51 -4.77 9.78
C GLY A 163 16.47 -4.72 10.90
N TYR A 164 15.22 -5.06 10.60
CA TYR A 164 14.08 -5.00 11.53
C TYR A 164 13.56 -6.40 11.89
N PRO A 165 14.21 -7.12 12.83
CA PRO A 165 13.80 -8.46 13.22
C PRO A 165 12.53 -8.47 14.07
N GLY A 166 11.80 -9.59 14.04
CA GLY A 166 10.57 -9.79 14.81
C GLY A 166 9.32 -9.12 14.21
N VAL A 167 9.42 -8.50 13.03
CA VAL A 167 8.24 -8.12 12.26
C VAL A 167 7.46 -9.39 11.93
N HIS A 168 6.16 -9.39 12.20
CA HIS A 168 5.25 -10.50 11.88
C HIS A 168 3.90 -9.93 11.48
N LYS A 169 3.28 -10.49 10.43
CA LYS A 169 1.87 -10.21 10.15
C LYS A 169 1.00 -10.64 11.34
N PRO A 170 0.00 -9.85 11.74
CA PRO A 170 -0.99 -10.31 12.71
C PRO A 170 -1.76 -11.50 12.13
N ASN A 171 -2.01 -12.50 12.97
CA ASN A 171 -2.79 -13.70 12.64
C ASN A 171 -4.26 -13.35 12.32
#